data_AF-A0A226QSE1-F1
#
_entry.id   AF-A0A226QSE1-F1
#
_cell.length_a   1.000
_cell.length_b   1.000
_cell.length_c   1.000
_cell.angle_alpha   90.00
_cell.angle_beta   90.00
_cell.angle_gamma   90.00
#
_symmetry.space_group_name_H-M   'P 1'
#
loop_
_entity.id
_entity.type
_entity.pdbx_description
1 polymer ?
#
loop_
_entity_poly.entity_id
_entity_poly.type
_entity_poly.pdbx_seq_one_letter_code
_entity_poly.pdbx_strand_id
1 'polypeptide(L)'
;MIIRTIDEIKQKVEEGFKADVFGFGKYDIAEALPFEDVKDMLSEEFLSRPDAKELWEKDRLKTKEDVLRKMRDYLDFAWEKANNGRGLSADRSIQHYIAWSWLIDEELHNKLVRMYLEEYDDYGKNILKYIENWLSNQ
;
A
#
# COMPACT_ATOMS: atom_id res chain seq x y z
N MET A 1 7.80 -12.40 6.92
CA MET A 1 8.85 -11.49 6.40
C MET A 1 8.29 -10.79 5.18
N ILE A 2 8.60 -9.51 4.94
CA ILE A 2 8.37 -8.88 3.64
C ILE A 2 9.15 -9.70 2.60
N ILE A 3 8.52 -10.06 1.47
CA ILE A 3 9.14 -10.96 0.48
C ILE A 3 10.09 -10.23 -0.45
N ARG A 4 10.05 -8.89 -0.43
CA ARG A 4 10.90 -7.97 -1.20
C ARG A 4 12.07 -7.49 -0.36
N THR A 5 13.25 -7.48 -0.97
CA THR A 5 14.46 -6.88 -0.42
C THR A 5 14.39 -5.35 -0.46
N ILE A 6 15.24 -4.69 0.33
CA ILE A 6 15.37 -3.22 0.33
C ILE A 6 15.68 -2.71 -1.09
N ASP A 7 16.60 -3.36 -1.80
CA ASP A 7 16.99 -2.95 -3.15
C ASP A 7 15.85 -3.09 -4.16
N GLU A 8 15.07 -4.18 -4.09
CA GLU A 8 13.87 -4.34 -4.92
C GLU A 8 12.83 -3.25 -4.64
N ILE A 9 12.62 -2.91 -3.36
CA ILE A 9 11.67 -1.86 -2.99
C ILE A 9 12.14 -0.50 -3.51
N LYS A 10 13.42 -0.16 -3.36
CA LYS A 10 13.99 1.10 -3.88
C LYS A 10 13.83 1.21 -5.39
N GLN A 11 14.19 0.14 -6.12
CA GLN A 11 13.97 0.09 -7.56
C GLN A 11 12.49 0.28 -7.90
N LYS A 12 11.58 -0.36 -7.16
CA LYS A 12 10.14 -0.24 -7.41
C LYS A 12 9.59 1.14 -7.10
N VAL A 13 10.15 1.86 -6.12
CA VAL A 13 9.81 3.26 -5.83
C VAL A 13 10.15 4.18 -7.00
N GLU A 14 11.29 3.94 -7.66
CA GLU A 14 11.72 4.68 -8.85
C GLU A 14 10.87 4.35 -10.08
N GLU A 15 10.56 3.06 -10.30
CA GLU A 15 9.75 2.59 -11.43
C GLU A 15 8.27 2.97 -11.31
N GLY A 16 7.75 2.99 -10.08
CA GLY A 16 6.33 3.10 -9.80
C GLY A 16 5.50 1.88 -10.21
N PHE A 17 4.19 2.04 -10.20
CA PHE A 17 3.22 1.04 -10.61
C PHE A 17 2.52 1.49 -11.89
N LYS A 18 2.50 0.65 -12.93
CA LYS A 18 1.87 0.98 -14.22
C LYS A 18 0.38 1.34 -14.10
N ALA A 19 -0.31 0.75 -13.13
CA ALA A 19 -1.73 0.97 -12.87
C ALA A 19 -2.01 2.19 -11.98
N ASP A 20 -0.97 2.87 -11.47
CA ASP A 20 -1.06 3.97 -10.51
C ASP A 20 -0.84 5.31 -11.23
N VAL A 21 -1.93 5.85 -11.78
CA VAL A 21 -1.93 7.09 -12.58
C VAL A 21 -1.40 8.30 -11.81
N PHE A 22 -1.56 8.30 -10.47
CA PHE A 22 -1.16 9.41 -9.62
C PHE A 22 0.17 9.18 -8.88
N GLY A 23 0.78 8.00 -9.05
CA GLY A 23 2.07 7.67 -8.47
C GLY A 23 2.05 7.61 -6.93
N PHE A 24 0.94 7.20 -6.32
CA PHE A 24 0.83 7.10 -4.87
C PHE A 24 1.40 5.81 -4.28
N GLY A 25 1.32 4.70 -5.02
CA GLY A 25 1.78 3.38 -4.59
C GLY A 25 3.26 3.31 -4.25
N LYS A 26 4.09 4.20 -4.82
CA LYS A 26 5.50 4.31 -4.44
C LYS A 26 5.68 4.76 -2.99
N TYR A 27 4.81 5.64 -2.47
CA TYR A 27 4.87 6.07 -1.07
C TYR A 27 4.44 4.94 -0.14
N ASP A 28 3.45 4.15 -0.54
CA ASP A 28 2.98 2.99 0.23
C ASP A 28 4.07 1.94 0.44
N ILE A 29 4.85 1.63 -0.59
CA ILE A 29 5.96 0.67 -0.47
C ILE A 29 7.22 1.28 0.15
N ALA A 30 7.43 2.61 0.01
CA ALA A 30 8.53 3.31 0.66
C ALA A 30 8.43 3.23 2.19
N GLU A 31 7.23 3.07 2.75
CA GLU A 31 7.06 2.81 4.18
C GLU A 31 7.73 1.52 4.67
N ALA A 32 8.22 0.63 3.80
CA ALA A 32 9.01 -0.52 4.21
C ALA A 32 10.51 -0.23 4.35
N LEU A 33 10.97 0.89 3.80
CA LEU A 33 12.39 1.24 3.73
C LEU A 33 12.91 1.86 5.04
N PRO A 34 14.19 1.65 5.38
CA PRO A 34 14.85 2.36 6.48
C PRO A 34 14.82 3.88 6.29
N PHE A 35 14.91 4.62 7.40
CA PHE A 35 14.86 6.08 7.39
C PHE A 35 15.86 6.72 6.42
N GLU A 36 17.08 6.20 6.34
CA GLU A 36 18.13 6.74 5.48
C GLU A 36 17.80 6.65 3.98
N ASP A 37 16.97 5.67 3.59
CA ASP A 37 16.59 5.43 2.19
C ASP A 37 15.35 6.24 1.78
N VAL A 38 14.61 6.84 2.73
CA VAL A 38 13.36 7.58 2.47
C VAL A 38 13.38 9.03 2.89
N LYS A 39 14.38 9.48 3.66
CA LYS A 39 14.39 10.83 4.25
C LYS A 39 14.14 11.95 3.24
N ASP A 40 14.61 11.81 2.01
CA ASP A 40 14.44 12.80 0.94
C ASP A 40 13.00 12.84 0.37
N MET A 41 12.16 11.85 0.71
CA MET A 41 10.74 11.79 0.39
C MET A 41 9.84 12.32 1.51
N LEU A 42 10.39 12.53 2.71
CA LEU A 42 9.63 12.96 3.88
C LEU A 42 9.47 14.48 3.89
N SER A 43 8.40 14.98 4.50
CA SER A 43 8.18 16.42 4.62
C SER A 43 9.21 17.06 5.55
N GLU A 44 9.56 18.32 5.27
CA GLU A 44 10.40 19.12 6.17
C GLU A 44 9.82 19.19 7.59
N GLU A 45 8.49 19.25 7.70
CA GLU A 45 7.78 19.19 8.99
C GLU A 45 8.11 17.90 9.76
N PHE A 46 8.06 16.73 9.11
CA PHE A 46 8.41 15.47 9.74
C PHE A 46 9.90 15.43 10.12
N LEU A 47 10.78 15.85 9.21
CA LEU A 47 12.23 15.86 9.41
C LEU A 47 12.69 16.84 10.50
N SER A 48 11.92 17.91 10.75
CA SER A 48 12.22 18.88 11.80
C SER A 48 12.03 18.32 13.21
N ARG A 49 11.37 17.17 13.35
CA ARG A 49 11.15 16.52 14.64
C ARG A 49 12.48 15.95 15.18
N PRO A 50 12.80 16.17 16.46
CA PRO A 50 14.04 15.64 17.04
C PRO A 50 14.07 14.10 17.08
N ASP A 51 12.91 13.45 17.03
CA ASP A 51 12.71 12.00 17.05
C ASP A 51 12.29 11.42 15.70
N ALA A 52 12.48 12.15 14.58
CA ALA A 52 12.00 11.76 13.26
C ALA A 52 12.48 10.35 12.84
N LYS A 53 13.76 10.06 13.07
CA LYS A 53 14.37 8.76 12.72
C LYS A 53 13.80 7.64 13.58
N GLU A 54 13.71 7.85 14.89
CA GLU A 54 13.18 6.86 15.83
C GLU A 54 11.70 6.56 15.55
N LEU A 55 10.90 7.59 15.26
CA LEU A 55 9.49 7.43 14.89
C LEU A 55 9.33 6.67 13.59
N TRP A 56 10.07 7.05 12.55
CA TRP A 56 10.04 6.33 11.29
C TRP A 56 10.43 4.87 11.48
N GLU A 57 11.58 4.63 12.12
CA GLU A 57 12.06 3.28 12.37
C GLU A 57 11.09 2.49 13.25
N LYS A 58 10.34 3.12 14.15
CA LYS A 58 9.33 2.45 14.96
C LYS A 58 8.13 2.01 14.12
N ASP A 59 7.59 2.92 13.30
CA ASP A 59 6.27 2.75 12.66
C ASP A 59 6.33 2.18 11.23
N ARG A 60 7.51 2.16 10.59
CA ARG A 60 7.69 1.58 9.25
C ARG A 60 7.34 0.10 9.18
N LEU A 61 6.99 -0.37 7.98
CA LEU A 61 6.63 -1.75 7.68
C LEU A 61 7.89 -2.64 7.68
N LYS A 62 8.00 -3.58 8.62
CA LYS A 62 9.17 -4.49 8.71
C LYS A 62 8.82 -5.93 8.42
N THR A 63 7.57 -6.30 8.66
CA THR A 63 7.12 -7.69 8.62
C THR A 63 5.88 -7.85 7.75
N LYS A 64 5.54 -9.10 7.41
CA LYS A 64 4.30 -9.40 6.69
C LYS A 64 3.11 -8.97 7.55
N GLU A 65 3.21 -9.20 8.86
CA GLU A 65 2.20 -8.87 9.86
C GLU A 65 1.94 -7.36 9.96
N ASP A 66 2.96 -6.52 9.82
CA ASP A 66 2.78 -5.06 9.77
C ASP A 66 1.94 -4.63 8.57
N VAL A 67 2.25 -5.19 7.39
CA VAL A 67 1.50 -4.91 6.15
C VAL A 67 0.06 -5.43 6.26
N LEU A 68 -0.12 -6.66 6.76
CA LEU A 68 -1.46 -7.22 6.99
C LEU A 68 -2.28 -6.38 7.97
N ARG A 69 -1.67 -5.87 9.04
CA ARG A 69 -2.33 -4.95 9.98
C ARG A 69 -2.74 -3.66 9.28
N LYS A 70 -1.84 -3.04 8.52
CA LYS A 70 -2.14 -1.81 7.74
C LYS A 70 -3.27 -2.03 6.74
N MET A 71 -3.28 -3.16 6.03
CA MET A 71 -4.36 -3.55 5.13
C MET A 71 -5.70 -3.66 5.87
N ARG A 72 -5.74 -4.32 7.04
CA ARG A 72 -6.96 -4.48 7.84
C ARG A 72 -7.47 -3.14 8.39
N ASP A 73 -6.58 -2.34 8.96
CA ASP A 73 -6.92 -1.03 9.54
C ASP A 73 -7.48 -0.05 8.48
N TYR A 74 -7.13 -0.25 7.20
CA TYR A 74 -7.60 0.58 6.09
C TYR A 74 -8.92 0.11 5.46
N LEU A 75 -9.42 -1.10 5.77
CA LEU A 75 -10.62 -1.67 5.14
C LEU A 75 -11.86 -0.81 5.34
N ASP A 76 -12.12 -0.37 6.56
CA ASP A 76 -13.31 0.42 6.89
C ASP A 76 -13.35 1.72 6.08
N PHE A 77 -12.21 2.40 5.98
CA PHE A 77 -12.08 3.61 5.17
C PHE A 77 -12.31 3.32 3.69
N ALA A 78 -11.70 2.26 3.15
CA ALA A 78 -11.85 1.88 1.75
C ALA A 78 -13.33 1.57 1.40
N TRP A 79 -14.01 0.79 2.24
CA TRP A 79 -15.44 0.52 2.11
C TRP A 79 -16.29 1.77 2.22
N GLU A 80 -15.97 2.68 3.15
CA GLU A 80 -16.65 3.98 3.25
C GLU A 80 -16.55 4.77 1.95
N LYS A 81 -15.37 4.81 1.30
CA LYS A 81 -15.20 5.52 0.02
C LYS A 81 -15.96 4.87 -1.13
N ALA A 82 -15.95 3.54 -1.19
CA ALA A 82 -16.71 2.80 -2.21
C ALA A 82 -18.23 2.95 -2.02
N ASN A 83 -18.73 2.84 -0.80
CA ASN A 83 -20.17 2.96 -0.49
C ASN A 83 -20.70 4.38 -0.73
N ASN A 84 -19.87 5.40 -0.50
CA ASN A 84 -20.23 6.80 -0.77
C ASN A 84 -20.04 7.21 -2.24
N GLY A 85 -19.71 6.29 -3.15
CA GLY A 85 -19.52 6.58 -4.58
C GLY A 85 -18.39 7.57 -4.87
N ARG A 86 -17.36 7.64 -4.00
CA ARG A 86 -16.24 8.57 -4.14
C ARG A 86 -15.22 7.99 -5.13
N GLY A 87 -15.51 8.07 -6.43
CA GLY A 87 -14.71 7.51 -7.54
C GLY A 87 -13.19 7.53 -7.34
N LEU A 88 -12.60 8.72 -7.22
CA LEU A 88 -11.14 8.88 -7.05
C LEU A 88 -10.61 8.26 -5.75
N SER A 89 -11.35 8.41 -4.65
CA SER A 89 -10.92 7.87 -3.36
C SER A 89 -11.05 6.35 -3.30
N ALA A 90 -12.08 5.80 -3.93
CA ALA A 90 -12.29 4.36 -4.04
C ALA A 90 -11.24 3.70 -4.95
N ASP A 91 -10.95 4.30 -6.11
CA ASP A 91 -9.88 3.87 -7.01
C ASP A 91 -8.53 3.84 -6.30
N ARG A 92 -8.19 4.94 -5.62
CA ARG A 92 -6.97 5.05 -4.82
C ARG A 92 -6.92 4.01 -3.68
N SER A 93 -8.07 3.68 -3.08
CA SER A 93 -8.11 2.63 -2.05
C SER A 93 -7.63 1.28 -2.60
N ILE A 94 -8.04 0.91 -3.82
CA ILE A 94 -7.58 -0.33 -4.46
C ILE A 94 -6.08 -0.27 -4.79
N GLN A 95 -5.58 0.88 -5.25
CA GLN A 95 -4.16 1.07 -5.55
C GLN A 95 -3.28 0.87 -4.30
N HIS A 96 -3.71 1.33 -3.12
CA HIS A 96 -3.02 1.06 -1.86
C HIS A 96 -2.86 -0.45 -1.61
N TYR A 97 -3.92 -1.24 -1.79
CA TYR A 97 -3.84 -2.70 -1.64
C TYR A 97 -2.96 -3.38 -2.69
N ILE A 98 -2.94 -2.88 -3.93
CA ILE A 98 -2.03 -3.37 -4.98
C ILE A 98 -0.57 -3.12 -4.58
N ALA A 99 -0.27 -1.94 -4.03
CA ALA A 99 1.08 -1.61 -3.56
C ALA A 99 1.49 -2.46 -2.35
N TRP A 100 0.63 -2.59 -1.33
CA TRP A 100 0.92 -3.38 -0.14
C TRP A 100 1.04 -4.88 -0.43
N SER A 101 0.17 -5.44 -1.27
CA SER A 101 0.26 -6.85 -1.66
C SER A 101 1.59 -7.18 -2.34
N TRP A 102 2.15 -6.25 -3.14
CA TRP A 102 3.46 -6.43 -3.78
C TRP A 102 4.59 -6.70 -2.78
N LEU A 103 4.50 -6.15 -1.56
CA LEU A 103 5.49 -6.36 -0.49
C LEU A 103 5.45 -7.76 0.12
N ILE A 104 4.30 -8.45 0.09
CA ILE A 104 4.08 -9.62 0.95
C ILE A 104 3.63 -10.89 0.24
N ASP A 105 3.02 -10.79 -0.94
CA ASP A 105 2.43 -11.93 -1.63
C ASP A 105 2.28 -11.65 -3.13
N GLU A 106 3.06 -12.35 -3.95
CA GLU A 106 3.07 -12.18 -5.41
C GLU A 106 1.77 -12.68 -6.06
N GLU A 107 1.17 -13.74 -5.54
CA GLU A 107 -0.09 -14.27 -6.07
C GLU A 107 -1.24 -13.29 -5.81
N LEU A 108 -1.34 -12.78 -4.58
CA LEU A 108 -2.30 -11.73 -4.24
C LEU A 108 -2.08 -10.49 -5.10
N HIS A 109 -0.84 -10.01 -5.22
CA HIS A 109 -0.54 -8.83 -6.02
C HIS A 109 -1.02 -8.98 -7.47
N ASN A 110 -0.62 -10.09 -8.13
CA ASN A 110 -1.00 -10.35 -9.51
C ASN A 110 -2.52 -10.49 -9.65
N LYS A 111 -3.19 -11.10 -8.68
CA LYS A 111 -4.66 -11.22 -8.66
C LYS A 111 -5.33 -9.84 -8.52
N LEU A 112 -4.87 -8.98 -7.61
CA LEU A 112 -5.43 -7.64 -7.44
C LEU A 112 -5.20 -6.75 -8.66
N VAL A 113 -4.01 -6.80 -9.26
CA VAL A 113 -3.71 -6.08 -10.52
C VAL A 113 -4.65 -6.53 -11.64
N ARG A 114 -4.86 -7.84 -11.80
CA ARG A 114 -5.78 -8.35 -12.82
C ARG A 114 -7.21 -7.90 -12.57
N MET A 115 -7.70 -8.04 -11.33
CA MET A 115 -9.05 -7.59 -10.98
C MET A 115 -9.22 -6.08 -11.20
N TYR A 116 -8.21 -5.29 -10.91
CA TYR A 116 -8.24 -3.85 -11.15
C TYR A 116 -8.32 -3.50 -12.64
N LEU A 117 -7.56 -4.20 -13.49
CA LEU A 117 -7.53 -3.91 -14.93
C LEU A 117 -8.75 -4.44 -15.69
N GLU A 118 -9.32 -5.56 -15.24
CA GLU A 118 -10.33 -6.31 -16.00
C GLU A 118 -11.71 -6.33 -15.34
N GLU A 119 -11.77 -6.19 -14.01
CA GLU A 119 -12.96 -6.44 -13.19
C GLU A 119 -13.35 -5.21 -12.34
N TYR A 120 -12.71 -4.05 -12.49
CA TYR A 120 -13.03 -2.88 -11.66
C TYR A 120 -14.41 -2.32 -12.01
N ASP A 121 -15.34 -2.44 -11.07
CA ASP A 121 -16.72 -1.98 -11.19
C ASP A 121 -17.28 -1.61 -9.80
N ASP A 122 -18.40 -0.86 -9.76
CA ASP A 122 -19.09 -0.39 -8.56
C ASP A 122 -18.12 0.12 -7.49
N TYR A 123 -17.21 1.02 -7.90
CA TYR A 123 -16.20 1.62 -7.03
C TYR A 123 -15.25 0.60 -6.38
N GLY A 124 -14.97 -0.52 -7.04
CA GLY A 124 -14.02 -1.55 -6.62
C GLY A 124 -14.53 -2.47 -5.50
N LYS A 125 -15.84 -2.48 -5.18
CA LYS A 125 -16.40 -3.28 -4.09
C LYS A 125 -16.17 -4.78 -4.25
N ASN A 126 -16.16 -5.30 -5.49
CA ASN A 126 -15.82 -6.69 -5.76
C ASN A 126 -14.37 -7.02 -5.37
N ILE A 127 -13.45 -6.09 -5.60
CA ILE A 127 -12.04 -6.21 -5.21
C ILE A 127 -11.90 -6.10 -3.69
N LEU A 128 -12.58 -5.15 -3.05
CA LEU A 128 -12.58 -5.02 -1.58
C LEU A 128 -13.11 -6.28 -0.90
N LYS A 129 -14.20 -6.86 -1.40
CA LYS A 129 -14.73 -8.13 -0.90
C LYS A 129 -13.72 -9.27 -1.05
N TYR A 130 -12.98 -9.32 -2.15
CA TYR A 130 -11.92 -10.31 -2.32
C TYR A 130 -10.79 -10.10 -1.31
N ILE A 131 -10.33 -8.86 -1.13
CA ILE A 131 -9.29 -8.49 -0.16
C ILE A 131 -9.71 -8.87 1.26
N GLU A 132 -10.92 -8.52 1.68
CA GLU A 132 -11.46 -8.83 3.01
C GLU A 132 -11.52 -10.34 3.27
N ASN A 133 -12.01 -11.12 2.30
CA ASN A 133 -12.02 -12.57 2.39
C ASN A 133 -10.59 -13.14 2.45
N TRP A 134 -9.66 -12.63 1.65
CA TRP A 134 -8.27 -13.07 1.66
C TRP A 134 -7.62 -12.79 3.02
N LEU A 135 -7.81 -11.59 3.57
CA LEU A 135 -7.30 -11.15 4.88
C LEU A 135 -7.85 -11.97 6.06
N SER A 136 -9.08 -12.48 5.93
CA SER A 136 -9.71 -13.36 6.92
C SER A 136 -9.10 -14.77 6.95
N ASN A 137 -8.34 -15.15 5.91
CA ASN A 137 -7.66 -16.43 5.79
C ASN A 137 -6.14 -16.33 6.04
N GLN A 138 -5.63 -15.16 6.48
CA GLN A 138 -4.21 -14.94 6.80
C GLN A 138 -3.91 -15.07 8.29
#